data_AF-A0A0C3Q8A0-F1
#
_entry.id   AF-A0A0C3Q8A0-F1
#
_cell.length_a   1.000
_cell.length_b   1.000
_cell.length_c   1.000
_cell.angle_alpha   90.00
_cell.angle_beta   90.00
_cell.angle_gamma   90.00
#
_symmetry.space_group_name_H-M   'P 1'
#
loop_
_entity.id
_entity.type
_entity.pdbx_description
1 polymer ?
#
loop_
_entity_poly.entity_id
_entity_poly.type
_entity_poly.pdbx_seq_one_letter_code
_entity_poly.pdbx_strand_id
1 'polypeptide(L)'
;MRSLLVSLLALGAQLTKAFTPTTPEVAWKSMHPGWNLGNTLDGIPSEGDWGNPPVTADVFTKIKAQGYKSVRIPVTWTHHFLAGNNTVDPTWMNRVETVVDMALAEGLWVIVNVHHDSWEWFDMSSPTIEKEQKFEDLWTQIAARLSLKSEHLILEALNEPAGGGTKANADAYNNADLQFQNIVRNSGGYNKNRITSLEPLNGNSDYGNAWFYKIPAGWGDKWSYQFHFYSPYDFLWNAWGKTAWGTDADKAAVWQQMADVAGNFTGIPTSIGEFGSTDSGKINESASVWLWFDYVIRTARHFGFVTFMWDNGSFFDRSAGAWRDTTLGQVMKYAHMNVTNTLAEPGNATVWLRQGDLIVDKTIALRFGGNTLAGVYNGAGQALTSGTQYTASSTGVTLKASYLSSLLIPGKPLGSLGTIVIKSNKGADLKIDIRFYKTPTVATSSYQSPSTSSSLSIPVTLNGAKLATAKAIKADGSILKDDWTIYLPESQAGRLTWGDFDTNESNTLTLSSSVIGMIQNAHQAVTVTFEFWPRYDPLNTVPITISYV
;
A
#
# COMPACT_ATOMS: atom_id res chain seq x y z
N MET A 1 -24.34 35.45 55.89
CA MET A 1 -23.90 36.13 54.66
C MET A 1 -22.79 35.30 54.03
N ARG A 2 -23.11 34.67 52.88
CA ARG A 2 -22.26 34.29 51.72
C ARG A 2 -20.85 33.74 52.05
N SER A 3 -20.57 32.43 52.01
CA SER A 3 -20.55 31.50 50.85
C SER A 3 -19.93 32.11 49.60
N LEU A 4 -18.63 31.89 49.39
CA LEU A 4 -17.99 31.94 48.08
C LEU A 4 -17.83 30.50 47.60
N LEU A 5 -18.61 30.14 46.57
CA LEU A 5 -18.53 28.86 45.87
C LEU A 5 -17.19 28.77 45.14
N VAL A 6 -16.48 27.68 45.37
CA VAL A 6 -15.52 27.11 44.42
C VAL A 6 -16.33 26.59 43.25
N SER A 7 -16.22 27.24 42.09
CA SER A 7 -16.78 26.75 40.84
C SER A 7 -15.99 25.52 40.40
N LEU A 8 -16.48 24.32 40.75
CA LEU A 8 -16.16 23.10 40.01
C LEU A 8 -16.60 23.32 38.57
N LEU A 9 -15.66 23.49 37.65
CA LEU A 9 -15.89 23.17 36.25
C LEU A 9 -16.05 21.65 36.16
N ALA A 10 -17.31 21.20 36.24
CA ALA A 10 -17.72 19.95 35.66
C ALA A 10 -17.62 20.07 34.13
N LEU A 11 -16.41 19.91 33.58
CA LEU A 11 -16.29 19.33 32.25
C LEU A 11 -16.77 17.89 32.40
N GLY A 12 -17.85 17.54 31.70
CA GLY A 12 -18.38 16.19 31.69
C GLY A 12 -17.27 15.21 31.31
N ALA A 13 -16.75 14.50 32.31
CA ALA A 13 -16.13 13.23 32.11
C ALA A 13 -17.22 12.32 31.55
N GLN A 14 -17.33 12.23 30.22
CA GLN A 14 -17.79 10.99 29.63
C GLN A 14 -16.91 9.92 30.27
N LEU A 15 -17.53 9.05 31.06
CA LEU A 15 -16.90 7.91 31.70
C LEU A 15 -16.11 7.17 30.62
N THR A 16 -14.79 7.43 30.55
CA THR A 16 -13.90 6.60 29.77
C THR A 16 -14.07 5.20 30.33
N LYS A 17 -14.45 4.26 29.46
CA LYS A 17 -14.54 2.85 29.83
C LYS A 17 -13.28 2.50 30.63
N ALA A 18 -13.47 1.92 31.82
CA ALA A 18 -12.35 1.60 32.70
C ALA A 18 -11.32 0.76 31.95
N PHE A 19 -10.03 1.12 32.05
CA PHE A 19 -8.95 0.38 31.41
C PHE A 19 -8.99 -1.06 31.88
N THR A 20 -9.15 -1.97 30.92
CA THR A 20 -9.18 -3.41 31.19
C THR A 20 -7.87 -4.00 30.70
N PRO A 21 -6.90 -4.31 31.58
CA PRO A 21 -5.66 -4.94 31.16
C PRO A 21 -5.96 -6.19 30.33
N THR A 22 -5.37 -6.29 29.15
CA THR A 22 -5.47 -7.45 28.28
C THR A 22 -4.10 -8.02 28.00
N THR A 23 -4.03 -9.30 27.64
CA THR A 23 -2.78 -9.85 27.13
C THR A 23 -2.61 -9.46 25.66
N PRO A 24 -1.36 -9.32 25.19
CA PRO A 24 -1.10 -9.04 23.78
C PRO A 24 -1.74 -10.07 22.83
N GLU A 25 -1.81 -11.35 23.19
CA GLU A 25 -2.44 -12.39 22.35
C GLU A 25 -3.95 -12.20 22.20
N VAL A 26 -4.64 -11.74 23.25
CA VAL A 26 -6.08 -11.45 23.20
C VAL A 26 -6.35 -10.18 22.40
N ALA A 27 -5.52 -9.16 22.57
CA ALA A 27 -5.58 -7.94 21.78
C ALA A 27 -5.40 -8.24 20.29
N TRP A 28 -4.34 -8.96 19.91
CA TRP A 28 -4.02 -9.26 18.50
C TRP A 28 -5.15 -10.00 17.78
N LYS A 29 -5.79 -10.98 18.42
CA LYS A 29 -6.95 -11.68 17.84
C LYS A 29 -8.14 -10.74 17.58
N SER A 30 -8.25 -9.67 18.36
CA SER A 30 -9.35 -8.70 18.27
C SER A 30 -9.08 -7.56 17.27
N MET A 31 -7.81 -7.36 16.89
CA MET A 31 -7.37 -6.29 15.99
C MET A 31 -7.52 -6.62 14.51
N HIS A 32 -7.49 -7.91 14.13
CA HIS A 32 -7.48 -8.27 12.70
C HIS A 32 -8.85 -8.06 12.02
N PRO A 33 -8.92 -7.34 10.88
CA PRO A 33 -7.82 -6.64 10.18
C PRO A 33 -7.67 -5.16 10.56
N GLY A 34 -6.50 -4.61 10.23
CA GLY A 34 -6.15 -3.20 10.42
C GLY A 34 -5.99 -2.40 9.13
N TRP A 35 -6.10 -1.06 9.24
CA TRP A 35 -5.94 -0.10 8.15
C TRP A 35 -5.05 1.09 8.61
N ASN A 36 -4.12 1.54 7.77
CA ASN A 36 -3.30 2.72 8.05
C ASN A 36 -3.97 4.00 7.55
N LEU A 37 -3.99 5.03 8.39
CA LEU A 37 -4.34 6.39 8.01
C LEU A 37 -3.12 7.10 7.40
N GLY A 38 -2.59 6.57 6.29
CA GLY A 38 -1.36 7.09 5.68
C GLY A 38 -1.53 8.47 5.05
N ASN A 39 -0.43 9.20 4.86
CA ASN A 39 -0.35 10.54 4.29
C ASN A 39 -1.38 11.52 4.90
N THR A 40 -1.53 11.48 6.23
CA THR A 40 -2.43 12.31 7.02
C THR A 40 -1.64 13.04 8.10
N LEU A 41 -1.56 12.55 9.34
CA LEU A 41 -0.76 13.17 10.41
C LEU A 41 0.75 12.94 10.22
N ASP A 42 1.11 11.99 9.37
CA ASP A 42 2.45 11.74 8.87
C ASP A 42 2.86 12.67 7.72
N GLY A 43 1.92 13.40 7.12
CA GLY A 43 2.20 14.38 6.08
C GLY A 43 3.18 15.46 6.53
N ILE A 44 4.10 15.84 5.64
CA ILE A 44 5.14 16.82 5.92
C ILE A 44 4.87 18.13 5.14
N PRO A 45 4.91 19.31 5.80
CA PRO A 45 5.19 19.52 7.22
C PRO A 45 4.01 19.26 8.18
N SER A 46 2.77 19.17 7.72
CA SER A 46 1.60 19.03 8.59
C SER A 46 0.46 18.24 7.96
N GLU A 47 -0.55 17.91 8.78
CA GLU A 47 -1.78 17.27 8.30
C GLU A 47 -2.46 18.09 7.19
N GLY A 48 -2.55 17.51 5.99
CA GLY A 48 -3.05 18.21 4.80
C GLY A 48 -2.04 18.30 3.67
N ASP A 49 -0.74 18.33 3.99
CA ASP A 49 0.28 18.76 3.02
C ASP A 49 0.63 17.70 1.98
N TRP A 50 0.27 16.43 2.22
CA TRP A 50 0.44 15.33 1.26
C TRP A 50 -0.86 14.95 0.54
N GLY A 51 -1.83 15.87 0.47
CA GLY A 51 -2.98 15.80 -0.42
C GLY A 51 -4.26 15.20 0.18
N ASN A 52 -4.19 14.52 1.32
CA ASN A 52 -5.40 14.16 2.07
C ASN A 52 -5.84 15.32 2.97
N PRO A 53 -7.14 15.64 3.04
CA PRO A 53 -7.62 16.64 3.99
C PRO A 53 -7.47 16.15 5.45
N PRO A 54 -7.49 17.08 6.43
CA PRO A 54 -7.54 16.71 7.83
C PRO A 54 -8.66 15.71 8.14
N VAL A 55 -8.33 14.64 8.85
CA VAL A 55 -9.24 13.53 9.10
C VAL A 55 -10.39 13.93 10.02
N THR A 56 -11.57 13.38 9.75
CA THR A 56 -12.77 13.53 10.57
C THR A 56 -13.22 12.18 11.11
N ALA A 57 -14.05 12.18 12.16
CA ALA A 57 -14.56 10.96 12.79
C ALA A 57 -15.29 10.02 11.81
N ASP A 58 -15.99 10.59 10.83
CA ASP A 58 -16.74 9.86 9.79
C ASP A 58 -15.84 8.89 8.99
N VAL A 59 -14.56 9.20 8.80
CA VAL A 59 -13.60 8.29 8.14
C VAL A 59 -13.44 6.99 8.93
N PHE A 60 -13.36 7.07 10.27
CA PHE A 60 -13.27 5.88 11.12
C PHE A 60 -14.56 5.07 11.12
N THR A 61 -15.73 5.74 11.14
CA THR A 61 -17.03 5.07 10.98
C THR A 61 -17.10 4.30 9.66
N LYS A 62 -16.68 4.93 8.55
CA LYS A 62 -16.65 4.33 7.21
C LYS A 62 -15.69 3.15 7.11
N ILE A 63 -14.48 3.26 7.64
CA ILE A 63 -13.49 2.17 7.65
C ILE A 63 -13.96 1.00 8.52
N LYS A 64 -14.53 1.26 9.69
CA LYS A 64 -15.16 0.23 10.52
C LYS A 64 -16.31 -0.47 9.79
N ALA A 65 -17.11 0.26 9.00
CA ALA A 65 -18.16 -0.34 8.17
C ALA A 65 -17.63 -1.26 7.06
N GLN A 66 -16.38 -1.09 6.61
CA GLN A 66 -15.71 -2.04 5.72
C GLN A 66 -15.26 -3.33 6.44
N GLY A 67 -15.31 -3.37 7.77
CA GLY A 67 -15.01 -4.54 8.61
C GLY A 67 -13.66 -4.49 9.32
N TYR A 68 -12.93 -3.37 9.23
CA TYR A 68 -11.70 -3.18 10.00
C TYR A 68 -11.98 -3.03 11.49
N LYS A 69 -11.07 -3.58 12.30
CA LYS A 69 -11.16 -3.58 13.76
C LYS A 69 -10.05 -2.77 14.42
N SER A 70 -8.98 -2.48 13.69
CA SER A 70 -7.91 -1.61 14.13
C SER A 70 -7.56 -0.56 13.08
N VAL A 71 -6.99 0.54 13.55
CA VAL A 71 -6.35 1.55 12.71
C VAL A 71 -4.94 1.85 13.23
N ARG A 72 -4.00 2.07 12.32
CA ARG A 72 -2.69 2.62 12.62
C ARG A 72 -2.67 4.07 12.15
N ILE A 73 -2.30 4.96 13.05
CA ILE A 73 -2.28 6.42 12.87
C ILE A 73 -0.81 6.82 12.87
N PRO A 74 -0.15 6.83 11.70
CA PRO A 74 1.21 7.31 11.59
C PRO A 74 1.26 8.82 11.86
N VAL A 75 2.25 9.29 12.64
CA VAL A 75 2.38 10.71 13.01
C VAL A 75 3.83 11.16 12.88
N THR A 76 4.06 12.24 12.13
CA THR A 76 5.37 12.91 12.04
C THR A 76 5.41 14.08 13.02
N TRP A 77 6.47 14.16 13.83
CA TRP A 77 6.58 15.15 14.92
C TRP A 77 7.64 16.22 14.65
N THR A 78 8.60 15.97 13.77
CA THR A 78 9.75 16.84 13.44
C THR A 78 9.41 18.33 13.29
N HIS A 79 8.30 18.64 12.62
CA HIS A 79 7.91 20.02 12.28
C HIS A 79 7.08 20.70 13.36
N HIS A 80 6.84 20.02 14.47
CA HIS A 80 5.92 20.42 15.52
C HIS A 80 6.60 20.55 16.90
N PHE A 81 7.90 20.83 16.93
CA PHE A 81 8.60 21.24 18.14
C PHE A 81 8.60 22.78 18.28
N LEU A 82 8.42 23.28 19.50
CA LEU A 82 8.61 24.70 19.80
C LEU A 82 10.08 25.09 19.60
N ALA A 83 10.31 26.30 19.08
CA ALA A 83 11.66 26.77 18.79
C ALA A 83 12.55 26.78 20.05
N GLY A 84 13.73 26.16 19.95
CA GLY A 84 14.78 26.23 20.97
C GLY A 84 14.73 25.16 22.06
N ASN A 85 13.81 24.19 22.00
CA ASN A 85 13.84 22.99 22.85
C ASN A 85 13.10 21.80 22.20
N ASN A 86 13.04 20.66 22.90
CA ASN A 86 12.33 19.46 22.45
C ASN A 86 10.84 19.42 22.88
N THR A 87 10.21 20.56 23.18
CA THR A 87 8.78 20.60 23.57
C THR A 87 7.90 20.50 22.35
N VAL A 88 6.95 19.58 22.33
CA VAL A 88 5.96 19.46 21.24
C VAL A 88 4.95 20.61 21.34
N ASP A 89 4.62 21.23 20.20
CA ASP A 89 3.57 22.25 20.09
C ASP A 89 2.26 21.67 20.67
N PRO A 90 1.69 22.30 21.72
CA PRO A 90 0.45 21.85 22.32
C PRO A 90 -0.71 21.72 21.33
N THR A 91 -0.74 22.54 20.27
CA THR A 91 -1.75 22.48 19.21
C THR A 91 -1.66 21.16 18.45
N TRP A 92 -0.44 20.75 18.09
CA TRP A 92 -0.21 19.49 17.41
C TRP A 92 -0.52 18.30 18.32
N MET A 93 -0.03 18.31 19.56
CA MET A 93 -0.32 17.26 20.54
C MET A 93 -1.84 17.10 20.78
N ASN A 94 -2.59 18.21 20.88
CA ASN A 94 -4.04 18.19 21.00
C ASN A 94 -4.72 17.61 19.74
N ARG A 95 -4.18 17.91 18.55
CA ARG A 95 -4.71 17.37 17.29
C ARG A 95 -4.51 15.87 17.21
N VAL A 96 -3.31 15.37 17.52
CA VAL A 96 -3.03 13.93 17.56
C VAL A 96 -3.96 13.22 18.55
N GLU A 97 -4.09 13.74 19.76
CA GLU A 97 -5.00 13.20 20.77
C GLU A 97 -6.46 13.17 20.28
N THR A 98 -6.91 14.23 19.60
CA THR A 98 -8.26 14.32 19.04
C THR A 98 -8.51 13.20 18.01
N VAL A 99 -7.56 12.94 17.11
CA VAL A 99 -7.70 11.88 16.09
C VAL A 99 -7.68 10.49 16.72
N VAL A 100 -6.84 10.27 17.73
CA VAL A 100 -6.83 9.04 18.54
C VAL A 100 -8.19 8.83 19.22
N ASP A 101 -8.75 9.86 19.82
CA ASP A 101 -10.05 9.79 20.48
C ASP A 101 -11.18 9.51 19.49
N MET A 102 -11.14 10.07 18.28
CA MET A 102 -12.10 9.74 17.21
C MET A 102 -12.10 8.25 16.88
N ALA A 103 -10.93 7.63 16.72
CA ALA A 103 -10.82 6.20 16.42
C ALA A 103 -11.22 5.32 17.62
N LEU A 104 -10.81 5.67 18.84
CA LEU A 104 -11.17 4.96 20.06
C LEU A 104 -12.67 5.05 20.37
N ALA A 105 -13.32 6.18 20.07
CA ALA A 105 -14.77 6.36 20.23
C ALA A 105 -15.57 5.42 19.30
N GLU A 106 -15.00 5.08 18.15
CA GLU A 106 -15.54 4.03 17.27
C GLU A 106 -15.25 2.61 17.79
N GLY A 107 -14.60 2.46 18.93
CA GLY A 107 -14.26 1.15 19.52
C GLY A 107 -13.18 0.40 18.76
N LEU A 108 -12.46 1.06 17.85
CA LEU A 108 -11.32 0.49 17.13
C LEU A 108 -10.14 0.32 18.09
N TRP A 109 -9.27 -0.64 17.78
CA TRP A 109 -7.90 -0.65 18.28
C TRP A 109 -7.08 0.41 17.54
N VAL A 110 -6.16 1.07 18.22
CA VAL A 110 -5.40 2.19 17.66
C VAL A 110 -3.92 1.99 17.91
N ILE A 111 -3.10 2.04 16.86
CA ILE A 111 -1.65 2.17 16.97
C ILE A 111 -1.27 3.62 16.65
N VAL A 112 -0.49 4.26 17.52
CA VAL A 112 0.12 5.58 17.27
C VAL A 112 1.63 5.45 17.38
N ASN A 113 2.35 6.11 16.49
CA ASN A 113 3.81 6.05 16.45
C ASN A 113 4.48 7.42 16.34
N VAL A 114 5.80 7.35 16.18
CA VAL A 114 6.66 8.39 15.63
C VAL A 114 7.05 7.89 14.22
N HIS A 115 6.76 8.66 13.16
CA HIS A 115 6.73 8.14 11.79
C HIS A 115 7.94 8.56 10.93
N HIS A 116 7.87 9.68 10.20
CA HIS A 116 8.97 10.12 9.31
C HIS A 116 10.13 10.79 10.03
N ASP A 117 9.99 11.05 11.33
CA ASP A 117 11.08 11.39 12.23
C ASP A 117 12.27 10.41 12.08
N SER A 118 12.01 9.14 11.72
CA SER A 118 13.01 8.10 11.52
C SER A 118 14.11 8.46 10.52
N TRP A 119 13.76 9.12 9.42
CA TRP A 119 14.73 9.58 8.42
C TRP A 119 14.95 11.09 8.44
N GLU A 120 14.04 11.89 9.01
CA GLU A 120 14.23 13.35 9.11
C GLU A 120 15.28 13.73 10.17
N TRP A 121 15.34 13.03 11.30
CA TRP A 121 16.33 13.33 12.33
C TRP A 121 16.83 12.13 13.16
N PHE A 122 16.08 11.05 13.30
CA PHE A 122 16.45 9.89 14.13
C PHE A 122 17.05 8.72 13.31
N ASP A 123 17.88 9.04 12.31
CA ASP A 123 18.56 8.04 11.49
C ASP A 123 19.75 7.40 12.23
N MET A 124 19.72 6.07 12.33
CA MET A 124 20.71 5.23 13.01
C MET A 124 21.99 5.02 12.21
N SER A 125 22.09 5.52 10.98
CA SER A 125 23.35 5.62 10.22
C SER A 125 24.36 6.55 10.91
N SER A 126 23.88 7.47 11.75
CA SER A 126 24.67 8.43 12.53
C SER A 126 23.99 8.70 13.89
N PRO A 127 24.04 7.74 14.83
CA PRO A 127 23.42 7.89 16.14
C PRO A 127 24.24 8.88 16.98
N THR A 128 23.55 9.76 17.72
CA THR A 128 24.19 10.72 18.65
C THR A 128 23.38 10.84 19.93
N ILE A 129 24.03 11.27 21.02
CA ILE A 129 23.38 11.47 22.32
C ILE A 129 22.25 12.50 22.22
N GLU A 130 22.41 13.54 21.40
CA GLU A 130 21.39 14.57 21.20
C GLU A 130 20.13 14.01 20.53
N LYS A 131 20.30 13.10 19.55
CA LYS A 131 19.19 12.40 18.91
C LYS A 131 18.47 11.48 19.91
N GLU A 132 19.23 10.72 20.70
CA GLU A 132 18.68 9.85 21.75
C GLU A 132 17.89 10.65 22.80
N GLN A 133 18.44 11.80 23.25
CA GLN A 133 17.74 12.69 24.18
C GLN A 133 16.47 13.28 23.56
N LYS A 134 16.50 13.69 22.28
CA LYS A 134 15.31 14.19 21.59
C LYS A 134 14.22 13.12 21.47
N PHE A 135 14.60 11.87 21.21
CA PHE A 135 13.68 10.74 21.19
C PHE A 135 13.07 10.46 22.58
N GLU A 136 13.87 10.53 23.63
CA GLU A 136 13.40 10.41 25.02
C GLU A 136 12.42 11.52 25.41
N ASP A 137 12.77 12.77 25.10
CA ASP A 137 11.93 13.94 25.40
C ASP A 137 10.59 13.86 24.67
N LEU A 138 10.60 13.43 23.40
CA LEU A 138 9.40 13.23 22.59
C LEU A 138 8.50 12.15 23.22
N TRP A 139 9.04 10.97 23.48
CA TRP A 139 8.26 9.86 24.03
C TRP A 139 7.76 10.12 25.46
N THR A 140 8.52 10.87 26.27
CA THR A 140 8.06 11.30 27.60
C THR A 140 6.79 12.13 27.50
N GLN A 141 6.73 13.06 26.53
CA GLN A 141 5.56 13.91 26.31
C GLN A 141 4.35 13.12 25.75
N ILE A 142 4.58 12.26 24.74
CA ILE A 142 3.52 11.44 24.13
C ILE A 142 2.94 10.46 25.17
N ALA A 143 3.81 9.73 25.88
CA ALA A 143 3.38 8.73 26.85
C ALA A 143 2.60 9.37 28.01
N ALA A 144 3.08 10.51 28.54
CA ALA A 144 2.34 11.26 29.56
C ALA A 144 0.95 11.69 29.06
N ARG A 145 0.87 12.24 27.84
CA ARG A 145 -0.38 12.72 27.26
C ARG A 145 -1.41 11.61 27.10
N LEU A 146 -1.00 10.46 26.58
CA LEU A 146 -1.89 9.34 26.24
C LEU A 146 -2.05 8.32 27.38
N SER A 147 -1.51 8.60 28.56
CA SER A 147 -1.43 7.67 29.69
C SER A 147 -2.77 7.13 30.18
N LEU A 148 -3.85 7.90 30.07
CA LEU A 148 -5.20 7.54 30.52
C LEU A 148 -6.12 7.02 29.42
N LYS A 149 -5.62 6.85 28.18
CA LYS A 149 -6.42 6.30 27.08
C LYS A 149 -6.68 4.80 27.27
N SER A 150 -7.76 4.32 26.66
CA SER A 150 -8.24 2.92 26.66
C SER A 150 -7.12 1.89 26.42
N GLU A 151 -7.32 0.65 26.88
CA GLU A 151 -6.45 -0.49 26.56
C GLU A 151 -6.35 -0.78 25.05
N HIS A 152 -7.28 -0.26 24.25
CA HIS A 152 -7.27 -0.34 22.80
C HIS A 152 -6.16 0.49 22.13
N LEU A 153 -5.55 1.45 22.85
CA LEU A 153 -4.42 2.22 22.34
C LEU A 153 -3.10 1.48 22.59
N ILE A 154 -2.34 1.32 21.51
CA ILE A 154 -0.99 0.78 21.44
C ILE A 154 -0.04 1.89 21.01
N LEU A 155 1.15 1.92 21.60
CA LEU A 155 2.22 2.85 21.22
C LEU A 155 3.31 2.08 20.46
N GLU A 156 3.64 2.54 19.27
CA GLU A 156 4.72 1.98 18.45
C GLU A 156 5.92 2.91 18.46
N ALA A 157 7.12 2.39 18.74
CA ALA A 157 8.31 3.19 19.04
C ALA A 157 8.75 4.13 17.91
N LEU A 158 8.90 3.59 16.71
CA LEU A 158 9.37 4.32 15.53
C LEU A 158 9.06 3.51 14.28
N ASN A 159 8.55 4.18 13.24
CA ASN A 159 8.32 3.60 11.93
C ASN A 159 9.62 3.45 11.14
N GLU A 160 9.84 2.27 10.57
CA GLU A 160 10.96 1.98 9.67
C GLU A 160 12.27 2.68 10.08
N PRO A 161 12.80 2.37 11.28
CA PRO A 161 13.97 3.05 11.83
C PRO A 161 15.10 3.09 10.80
N ALA A 162 15.44 4.28 10.31
CA ALA A 162 16.39 4.40 9.21
C ALA A 162 17.80 4.02 9.68
N GLY A 163 18.58 3.42 8.77
CA GLY A 163 19.99 3.15 9.00
C GLY A 163 20.64 2.47 7.80
N GLY A 164 21.97 2.49 7.75
CA GLY A 164 22.77 1.95 6.64
C GLY A 164 22.71 0.43 6.45
N GLY A 165 21.71 -0.26 7.02
CA GLY A 165 21.50 -1.70 6.87
C GLY A 165 22.57 -2.56 7.54
N THR A 166 23.28 -2.05 8.55
CA THR A 166 24.30 -2.81 9.28
C THR A 166 23.81 -3.29 10.63
N LYS A 167 24.40 -4.38 11.14
CA LYS A 167 24.13 -4.85 12.51
C LYS A 167 24.40 -3.76 13.56
N ALA A 168 25.43 -2.94 13.38
CA ALA A 168 25.74 -1.88 14.34
C ALA A 168 24.62 -0.82 14.41
N ASN A 169 24.00 -0.47 13.29
CA ASN A 169 22.85 0.43 13.27
C ASN A 169 21.62 -0.24 13.91
N ALA A 170 21.41 -1.54 13.68
CA ALA A 170 20.35 -2.28 14.34
C ALA A 170 20.55 -2.37 15.86
N ASP A 171 21.78 -2.59 16.34
CA ASP A 171 22.11 -2.62 17.77
C ASP A 171 21.87 -1.25 18.43
N ALA A 172 22.20 -0.15 17.75
CA ALA A 172 21.90 1.20 18.22
C ALA A 172 20.37 1.40 18.35
N TYR A 173 19.60 0.99 17.35
CA TYR A 173 18.15 1.10 17.41
C TYR A 173 17.52 0.20 18.49
N ASN A 174 18.01 -1.02 18.65
CA ASN A 174 17.54 -1.93 19.71
C ASN A 174 17.68 -1.29 21.11
N ASN A 175 18.71 -0.47 21.35
CA ASN A 175 18.85 0.28 22.61
C ASN A 175 17.78 1.37 22.75
N ALA A 176 17.44 2.07 21.66
CA ALA A 176 16.35 3.05 21.65
C ALA A 176 14.99 2.39 21.91
N ASP A 177 14.74 1.18 21.41
CA ASP A 177 13.53 0.40 21.72
C ASP A 177 13.44 0.07 23.22
N LEU A 178 14.54 -0.34 23.85
CA LEU A 178 14.59 -0.57 25.30
C LEU A 178 14.35 0.72 26.10
N GLN A 179 14.91 1.84 25.65
CA GLN A 179 14.68 3.15 26.26
C GLN A 179 13.20 3.56 26.14
N PHE A 180 12.59 3.41 24.95
CA PHE A 180 11.17 3.63 24.73
C PHE A 180 10.30 2.78 25.67
N GLN A 181 10.58 1.49 25.78
CA GLN A 181 9.87 0.61 26.73
C GLN A 181 9.96 1.16 28.16
N ASN A 182 11.16 1.55 28.60
CA ASN A 182 11.36 2.09 29.93
C ASN A 182 10.56 3.39 30.15
N ILE A 183 10.56 4.31 29.18
CA ILE A 183 9.79 5.56 29.24
C ILE A 183 8.29 5.27 29.38
N VAL A 184 7.74 4.42 28.50
CA VAL A 184 6.31 4.08 28.51
C VAL A 184 5.93 3.46 29.84
N ARG A 185 6.67 2.47 30.35
CA ARG A 185 6.34 1.79 31.62
C ARG A 185 6.36 2.73 32.83
N ASN A 186 7.20 3.76 32.82
CA ASN A 186 7.37 4.69 33.94
C ASN A 186 6.57 6.01 33.81
N SER A 187 5.83 6.21 32.72
CA SER A 187 5.05 7.43 32.46
C SER A 187 3.72 7.55 33.24
N GLY A 188 3.39 6.57 34.09
CA GLY A 188 2.19 6.57 34.92
C GLY A 188 0.89 6.18 34.19
N GLY A 189 -0.25 6.39 34.86
CA GLY A 189 -1.57 6.01 34.34
C GLY A 189 -1.65 4.52 33.98
N TYR A 190 -2.19 4.22 32.80
CA TYR A 190 -2.35 2.86 32.31
C TYR A 190 -1.14 2.32 31.53
N ASN A 191 -0.11 3.14 31.30
CA ASN A 191 1.02 2.77 30.43
C ASN A 191 1.89 1.63 30.98
N LYS A 192 1.87 1.41 32.30
CA LYS A 192 2.48 0.23 32.93
C LYS A 192 1.97 -1.09 32.32
N ASN A 193 0.71 -1.13 31.89
CA ASN A 193 0.05 -2.31 31.32
C ASN A 193 -0.30 -2.15 29.83
N ARG A 194 0.05 -1.02 29.19
CA ARG A 194 -0.25 -0.76 27.79
C ARG A 194 0.62 -1.61 26.88
N ILE A 195 0.02 -2.21 25.85
CA ILE A 195 0.79 -2.94 24.84
C ILE A 195 1.56 -1.94 23.97
N THR A 196 2.82 -2.24 23.71
CA THR A 196 3.71 -1.47 22.84
C THR A 196 4.09 -2.28 21.60
N SER A 197 4.19 -1.67 20.42
CA SER A 197 4.67 -2.32 19.20
C SER A 197 6.10 -1.91 18.88
N LEU A 198 6.94 -2.87 18.48
CA LEU A 198 8.35 -2.66 18.18
C LEU A 198 8.68 -3.18 16.79
N GLU A 199 9.46 -2.41 16.04
CA GLU A 199 9.89 -2.72 14.68
C GLU A 199 11.40 -2.96 14.61
N PRO A 200 11.90 -3.83 13.72
CA PRO A 200 13.33 -3.88 13.45
C PRO A 200 13.77 -2.67 12.61
N LEU A 201 15.09 -2.47 12.48
CA LEU A 201 15.66 -1.49 11.55
C LEU A 201 14.99 -1.58 10.16
N ASN A 202 14.62 -0.45 9.57
CA ASN A 202 13.90 -0.29 8.30
C ASN A 202 12.55 -1.04 8.21
N GLY A 203 11.94 -1.47 9.34
CA GLY A 203 10.75 -2.33 9.31
C GLY A 203 11.00 -3.68 8.61
N ASN A 204 12.26 -4.04 8.40
CA ASN A 204 12.69 -5.13 7.53
C ASN A 204 12.71 -6.46 8.29
N SER A 205 11.97 -7.45 7.78
CA SER A 205 11.85 -8.77 8.42
C SER A 205 13.16 -9.57 8.45
N ASP A 206 14.05 -9.42 7.47
CA ASP A 206 15.35 -10.10 7.48
C ASP A 206 16.26 -9.54 8.56
N TYR A 207 16.29 -8.21 8.73
CA TYR A 207 16.98 -7.56 9.84
C TYR A 207 16.35 -7.93 11.19
N GLY A 208 15.03 -8.07 11.23
CA GLY A 208 14.31 -8.59 12.39
C GLY A 208 14.74 -9.99 12.79
N ASN A 209 14.82 -10.89 11.81
CA ASN A 209 15.26 -12.27 12.02
C ASN A 209 16.73 -12.36 12.44
N ALA A 210 17.58 -11.49 11.92
CA ALA A 210 19.01 -11.53 12.17
C ALA A 210 19.44 -10.79 13.44
N TRP A 211 18.87 -9.62 13.74
CA TRP A 211 19.49 -8.63 14.64
C TRP A 211 18.55 -8.02 15.69
N PHE A 212 17.25 -8.30 15.69
CA PHE A 212 16.32 -7.68 16.65
C PHE A 212 16.52 -8.18 18.09
N TYR A 213 16.49 -7.27 19.07
CA TYR A 213 16.54 -7.63 20.48
C TYR A 213 15.14 -7.79 21.06
N LYS A 214 14.79 -9.02 21.44
CA LYS A 214 13.57 -9.28 22.21
C LYS A 214 13.64 -8.59 23.56
N ILE A 215 12.51 -8.06 24.03
CA ILE A 215 12.43 -7.46 25.36
C ILE A 215 12.77 -8.51 26.42
N PRO A 216 13.68 -8.22 27.38
CA PRO A 216 14.04 -9.17 28.43
C PRO A 216 12.81 -9.61 29.22
N ALA A 217 12.66 -10.90 29.49
CA ALA A 217 11.48 -11.45 30.16
C ALA A 217 11.15 -10.78 31.51
N GLY A 218 12.16 -10.29 32.24
CA GLY A 218 11.98 -9.56 33.50
C GLY A 218 11.30 -8.19 33.37
N TRP A 219 11.18 -7.64 32.16
CA TRP A 219 10.50 -6.37 31.87
C TRP A 219 9.02 -6.55 31.55
N GLY A 220 8.57 -7.80 31.45
CA GLY A 220 7.20 -8.18 31.18
C GLY A 220 6.93 -8.52 29.71
N ASP A 221 5.67 -8.86 29.46
CA ASP A 221 5.18 -9.43 28.21
C ASP A 221 4.36 -8.43 27.39
N LYS A 222 4.19 -7.18 27.83
CA LYS A 222 3.27 -6.19 27.23
C LYS A 222 3.83 -5.53 25.97
N TRP A 223 4.37 -6.32 25.05
CA TRP A 223 4.90 -5.87 23.78
C TRP A 223 4.54 -6.81 22.62
N SER A 224 4.61 -6.29 21.41
CA SER A 224 4.43 -7.01 20.15
C SER A 224 5.58 -6.71 19.19
N TYR A 225 5.79 -7.60 18.25
CA TYR A 225 6.70 -7.42 17.12
C TYR A 225 5.94 -6.97 15.88
N GLN A 226 6.53 -6.08 15.09
CA GLN A 226 5.95 -5.55 13.86
C GLN A 226 7.01 -5.52 12.77
N PHE A 227 6.61 -5.84 11.53
CA PHE A 227 7.44 -5.68 10.33
C PHE A 227 6.58 -5.21 9.17
N HIS A 228 7.21 -4.67 8.12
CA HIS A 228 6.54 -4.22 6.91
C HIS A 228 6.75 -5.20 5.76
N PHE A 229 5.74 -5.31 4.89
CA PHE A 229 5.73 -6.28 3.80
C PHE A 229 5.37 -5.63 2.46
N TYR A 230 6.41 -5.22 1.73
CA TYR A 230 6.34 -4.74 0.35
C TYR A 230 7.21 -5.61 -0.55
N SER A 231 6.91 -6.91 -0.64
CA SER A 231 7.64 -7.86 -1.48
C SER A 231 6.76 -8.62 -2.48
N PRO A 232 7.26 -8.89 -3.70
CA PRO A 232 8.59 -8.52 -4.20
C PRO A 232 8.61 -7.11 -4.82
N TYR A 233 9.73 -6.39 -4.64
CA TYR A 233 9.96 -5.01 -5.10
C TYR A 233 9.65 -4.84 -6.60
N ASP A 234 10.13 -5.79 -7.39
CA ASP A 234 10.02 -5.78 -8.86
C ASP A 234 8.55 -5.73 -9.32
N PHE A 235 7.66 -6.47 -8.66
CA PHE A 235 6.24 -6.40 -8.97
C PHE A 235 5.59 -5.14 -8.39
N LEU A 236 5.74 -4.86 -7.09
CA LEU A 236 4.96 -3.81 -6.42
C LEU A 236 5.24 -2.42 -6.97
N TRP A 237 6.47 -2.17 -7.42
CA TRP A 237 6.88 -0.93 -8.06
C TRP A 237 7.02 -1.02 -9.57
N ASN A 238 6.50 -2.10 -10.18
CA ASN A 238 6.63 -2.33 -11.63
C ASN A 238 8.08 -2.07 -12.10
N ALA A 239 9.03 -2.54 -11.30
CA ALA A 239 10.44 -2.39 -11.58
C ALA A 239 10.81 -3.37 -12.67
N TRP A 240 11.64 -2.89 -13.60
CA TRP A 240 12.14 -3.69 -14.70
C TRP A 240 11.01 -4.36 -15.47
N GLY A 241 9.83 -3.73 -15.55
CA GLY A 241 8.67 -4.24 -16.25
C GLY A 241 8.09 -5.56 -15.72
N LYS A 242 8.24 -5.89 -14.44
CA LYS A 242 7.46 -7.00 -13.86
C LYS A 242 6.06 -6.52 -13.51
N THR A 243 5.17 -6.58 -14.49
CA THR A 243 3.79 -6.06 -14.36
C THR A 243 2.76 -7.08 -13.83
N ALA A 244 3.19 -8.31 -13.53
CA ALA A 244 2.33 -9.42 -13.12
C ALA A 244 2.99 -10.26 -12.01
N TRP A 245 2.16 -10.93 -11.21
CA TRP A 245 2.55 -11.74 -10.05
C TRP A 245 1.64 -12.96 -9.91
N GLY A 246 2.17 -14.06 -9.39
CA GLY A 246 1.35 -15.21 -8.99
C GLY A 246 1.86 -16.58 -9.42
N THR A 247 3.11 -16.67 -9.84
CA THR A 247 3.78 -17.95 -10.06
C THR A 247 3.92 -18.73 -8.75
N ASP A 248 4.24 -20.02 -8.81
CA ASP A 248 4.46 -20.79 -7.59
C ASP A 248 5.73 -20.35 -6.85
N ALA A 249 6.75 -19.87 -7.58
CA ALA A 249 7.94 -19.27 -6.99
C ALA A 249 7.60 -17.97 -6.21
N ASP A 250 6.77 -17.11 -6.80
CA ASP A 250 6.29 -15.89 -6.13
C ASP A 250 5.58 -16.22 -4.79
N LYS A 251 4.67 -17.20 -4.82
CA LYS A 251 3.90 -17.66 -3.66
C LYS A 251 4.78 -18.31 -2.60
N ALA A 252 5.77 -19.10 -3.01
CA ALA A 252 6.72 -19.74 -2.12
C ALA A 252 7.60 -18.71 -1.39
N ALA A 253 8.04 -17.64 -2.08
CA ALA A 253 8.82 -16.57 -1.49
C ALA A 253 8.03 -15.84 -0.38
N VAL A 254 6.78 -15.45 -0.65
CA VAL A 254 5.90 -14.83 0.35
C VAL A 254 5.69 -15.76 1.55
N TRP A 255 5.44 -17.04 1.30
CA TRP A 255 5.27 -18.03 2.36
C TRP A 255 6.52 -18.15 3.23
N GLN A 256 7.69 -18.32 2.63
CA GLN A 256 8.93 -18.54 3.34
C GLN A 256 9.29 -17.36 4.24
N GLN A 257 9.17 -16.13 3.72
CA GLN A 257 9.48 -14.93 4.50
C GLN A 257 8.57 -14.81 5.74
N MET A 258 7.27 -15.11 5.61
CA MET A 258 6.36 -15.10 6.75
C MET A 258 6.60 -16.27 7.72
N ALA A 259 6.99 -17.44 7.21
CA ALA A 259 7.35 -18.59 8.02
C ALA A 259 8.59 -18.32 8.89
N ASP A 260 9.61 -17.65 8.33
CA ASP A 260 10.83 -17.29 9.05
C ASP A 260 10.53 -16.35 10.21
N VAL A 261 9.70 -15.31 9.96
CA VAL A 261 9.23 -14.42 11.03
C VAL A 261 8.44 -15.19 12.09
N ALA A 262 7.50 -16.04 11.69
CA ALA A 262 6.69 -16.81 12.65
C ALA A 262 7.56 -17.73 13.53
N GLY A 263 8.58 -18.35 12.95
CA GLY A 263 9.55 -19.17 13.67
C GLY A 263 10.36 -18.34 14.67
N ASN A 264 10.93 -17.21 14.24
CA ASN A 264 11.80 -16.40 15.11
C ASN A 264 11.04 -15.70 16.25
N PHE A 265 9.78 -15.33 16.02
CA PHE A 265 8.93 -14.60 16.97
C PHE A 265 7.80 -15.47 17.56
N THR A 266 8.01 -16.78 17.66
CA THR A 266 7.04 -17.71 18.28
C THR A 266 6.67 -17.24 19.70
N GLY A 267 5.36 -17.16 19.97
CA GLY A 267 4.82 -16.72 21.26
C GLY A 267 4.79 -15.20 21.45
N ILE A 268 5.29 -14.41 20.49
CA ILE A 268 5.20 -12.96 20.50
C ILE A 268 4.11 -12.55 19.48
N PRO A 269 3.09 -11.78 19.88
CA PRO A 269 2.11 -11.25 18.93
C PRO A 269 2.83 -10.44 17.87
N THR A 270 2.54 -10.78 16.62
CA THR A 270 3.25 -10.26 15.46
C THR A 270 2.26 -9.59 14.50
N SER A 271 2.57 -8.37 14.04
CA SER A 271 1.81 -7.68 13.00
C SER A 271 2.65 -7.44 11.74
N ILE A 272 1.96 -7.41 10.60
CA ILE A 272 2.42 -6.72 9.41
C ILE A 272 1.90 -5.29 9.54
N GLY A 273 2.75 -4.36 9.99
CA GLY A 273 2.40 -2.96 10.28
C GLY A 273 2.01 -2.16 9.05
N GLU A 274 2.59 -2.55 7.91
CA GLU A 274 2.25 -2.04 6.59
C GLU A 274 2.40 -3.14 5.55
N PHE A 275 1.42 -3.21 4.66
CA PHE A 275 1.55 -3.90 3.38
C PHE A 275 0.65 -3.23 2.34
N GLY A 276 1.07 -3.28 1.09
CA GLY A 276 0.30 -2.72 0.00
C GLY A 276 1.02 -2.86 -1.33
N SER A 277 0.45 -2.24 -2.36
CA SER A 277 1.05 -2.15 -3.68
C SER A 277 0.90 -0.73 -4.22
N THR A 278 1.42 -0.46 -5.42
CA THR A 278 0.87 0.61 -6.26
C THR A 278 -0.62 0.37 -6.53
N ASP A 279 -1.38 1.44 -6.76
CA ASP A 279 -2.82 1.35 -7.05
C ASP A 279 -3.14 0.33 -8.15
N SER A 280 -4.14 -0.53 -7.88
CA SER A 280 -4.60 -1.55 -8.82
C SER A 280 -4.98 -0.93 -10.17
N GLY A 281 -4.44 -1.48 -11.26
CA GLY A 281 -4.80 -1.10 -12.62
C GLY A 281 -4.26 0.26 -13.08
N LYS A 282 -3.48 0.96 -12.24
CA LYS A 282 -2.72 2.15 -12.64
C LYS A 282 -1.52 1.75 -13.51
N ILE A 283 -0.71 0.81 -13.03
CA ILE A 283 0.50 0.33 -13.72
C ILE A 283 0.64 -1.19 -13.72
N ASN A 284 0.27 -1.82 -12.61
CA ASN A 284 0.29 -3.25 -12.44
C ASN A 284 -1.03 -3.87 -12.91
N GLU A 285 -0.95 -5.09 -13.40
CA GLU A 285 -2.12 -5.82 -13.87
C GLU A 285 -3.06 -6.14 -12.71
N SER A 286 -4.32 -5.72 -12.80
CA SER A 286 -5.26 -5.77 -11.67
C SER A 286 -5.50 -7.18 -11.12
N ALA A 287 -5.58 -8.22 -11.97
CA ALA A 287 -5.77 -9.59 -11.47
C ALA A 287 -4.58 -10.06 -10.63
N SER A 288 -3.36 -9.66 -11.02
CA SER A 288 -2.14 -9.91 -10.26
C SER A 288 -2.15 -9.18 -8.91
N VAL A 289 -2.62 -7.94 -8.85
CA VAL A 289 -2.77 -7.19 -7.60
C VAL A 289 -3.80 -7.84 -6.68
N TRP A 290 -4.99 -8.21 -7.20
CA TRP A 290 -6.01 -8.91 -6.43
C TRP A 290 -5.48 -10.22 -5.83
N LEU A 291 -4.75 -10.99 -6.65
CA LEU A 291 -4.13 -12.23 -6.22
C LEU A 291 -3.07 -12.03 -5.14
N TRP A 292 -2.21 -11.02 -5.29
CA TRP A 292 -1.16 -10.72 -4.31
C TRP A 292 -1.78 -10.38 -2.96
N PHE A 293 -2.78 -9.49 -2.92
CA PHE A 293 -3.48 -9.15 -1.68
C PHE A 293 -4.17 -10.38 -1.05
N ASP A 294 -4.90 -11.17 -1.84
CA ASP A 294 -5.56 -12.40 -1.35
C ASP A 294 -4.55 -13.37 -0.72
N TYR A 295 -3.42 -13.59 -1.39
CA TYR A 295 -2.41 -14.54 -0.96
C TYR A 295 -1.64 -14.05 0.28
N VAL A 296 -1.21 -12.78 0.30
CA VAL A 296 -0.51 -12.16 1.44
C VAL A 296 -1.41 -12.18 2.68
N ILE A 297 -2.67 -11.76 2.56
CA ILE A 297 -3.61 -11.75 3.69
C ILE A 297 -3.84 -13.16 4.23
N ARG A 298 -4.07 -14.15 3.36
CA ARG A 298 -4.28 -15.54 3.81
C ARG A 298 -3.03 -16.15 4.43
N THR A 299 -1.85 -15.84 3.90
CA THR A 299 -0.57 -16.31 4.44
C THR A 299 -0.31 -15.69 5.82
N ALA A 300 -0.51 -14.37 5.96
CA ALA A 300 -0.42 -13.68 7.23
C ALA A 300 -1.40 -14.28 8.26
N ARG A 301 -2.64 -14.55 7.85
CA ARG A 301 -3.64 -15.21 8.69
C ARG A 301 -3.22 -16.63 9.09
N HIS A 302 -2.59 -17.38 8.20
CA HIS A 302 -2.08 -18.73 8.50
C HIS A 302 -1.07 -18.68 9.65
N PHE A 303 -0.16 -17.72 9.64
CA PHE A 303 0.83 -17.52 10.70
C PHE A 303 0.31 -16.72 11.91
N GLY A 304 -0.97 -16.33 11.92
CA GLY A 304 -1.59 -15.60 13.03
C GLY A 304 -1.21 -14.11 13.10
N PHE A 305 -0.68 -13.53 12.02
CA PHE A 305 -0.30 -12.13 11.97
C PHE A 305 -1.52 -11.21 11.81
N VAL A 306 -1.51 -10.08 12.52
CA VAL A 306 -2.44 -8.97 12.28
C VAL A 306 -1.89 -8.14 11.13
N THR A 307 -2.71 -7.86 10.13
CA THR A 307 -2.28 -7.10 8.95
C THR A 307 -2.86 -5.69 8.97
N PHE A 308 -2.03 -4.69 8.68
CA PHE A 308 -2.44 -3.30 8.53
C PHE A 308 -2.16 -2.84 7.09
N MET A 309 -3.24 -2.68 6.31
CA MET A 309 -3.10 -2.23 4.92
C MET A 309 -2.58 -0.78 4.90
N TRP A 310 -1.55 -0.51 4.10
CA TRP A 310 -1.14 0.86 3.83
C TRP A 310 -2.09 1.53 2.85
N ASP A 311 -2.71 2.63 3.28
CA ASP A 311 -3.61 3.44 2.45
C ASP A 311 -3.29 4.93 2.62
N ASN A 312 -2.47 5.44 1.70
CA ASN A 312 -2.11 6.84 1.62
C ASN A 312 -3.24 7.74 1.08
N GLY A 313 -4.47 7.23 0.99
CA GLY A 313 -5.62 7.91 0.42
C GLY A 313 -5.90 7.53 -1.04
N SER A 314 -5.09 6.68 -1.65
CA SER A 314 -5.24 6.23 -3.04
C SER A 314 -6.14 4.99 -3.20
N PHE A 315 -6.36 4.19 -2.16
CA PHE A 315 -7.21 2.99 -2.23
C PHE A 315 -8.65 3.28 -1.80
N PHE A 316 -8.84 3.75 -0.57
CA PHE A 316 -10.15 4.11 -0.05
C PHE A 316 -10.43 5.60 -0.29
N ASP A 317 -11.50 5.91 -1.02
CA ASP A 317 -12.00 7.27 -1.09
C ASP A 317 -12.69 7.61 0.23
N ARG A 318 -11.98 8.38 1.07
CA ARG A 318 -12.43 8.79 2.41
C ARG A 318 -13.72 9.62 2.36
N SER A 319 -13.92 10.38 1.29
CA SER A 319 -15.13 11.20 1.08
C SER A 319 -16.32 10.33 0.68
N ALA A 320 -16.14 9.50 -0.35
CA ALA A 320 -17.20 8.63 -0.86
C ALA A 320 -17.51 7.44 0.07
N GLY A 321 -16.58 7.06 0.96
CA GLY A 321 -16.72 5.88 1.81
C GLY A 321 -16.64 4.57 1.02
N ALA A 322 -15.88 4.55 -0.08
CA ALA A 322 -15.81 3.42 -1.00
C ALA A 322 -14.39 3.18 -1.51
N TRP A 323 -14.06 1.91 -1.77
CA TRP A 323 -12.83 1.52 -2.45
C TRP A 323 -12.86 1.95 -3.92
N ARG A 324 -11.79 2.57 -4.41
CA ARG A 324 -11.65 2.92 -5.82
C ARG A 324 -11.64 1.69 -6.72
N ASP A 325 -10.94 0.63 -6.30
CA ASP A 325 -11.10 -0.71 -6.84
C ASP A 325 -12.01 -1.53 -5.92
N THR A 326 -13.30 -1.58 -6.27
CA THR A 326 -14.29 -2.34 -5.49
C THR A 326 -14.04 -3.84 -5.48
N THR A 327 -13.38 -4.40 -6.52
CA THR A 327 -13.02 -5.82 -6.55
C THR A 327 -11.95 -6.08 -5.50
N LEU A 328 -10.88 -5.28 -5.50
CA LEU A 328 -9.81 -5.38 -4.51
C LEU A 328 -10.34 -5.23 -3.07
N GLY A 329 -11.19 -4.22 -2.83
CA GLY A 329 -11.82 -4.04 -1.51
C GLY A 329 -12.58 -5.28 -1.02
N GLN A 330 -13.33 -5.94 -1.90
CA GLN A 330 -14.02 -7.20 -1.56
C GLN A 330 -13.04 -8.36 -1.40
N VAL A 331 -12.02 -8.48 -2.25
CA VAL A 331 -11.00 -9.53 -2.15
C VAL A 331 -10.34 -9.49 -0.78
N MET A 332 -9.88 -8.31 -0.34
CA MET A 332 -9.29 -8.13 0.97
C MET A 332 -10.27 -8.48 2.09
N LYS A 333 -11.50 -7.95 2.05
CA LYS A 333 -12.54 -8.25 3.04
C LYS A 333 -12.76 -9.76 3.22
N TYR A 334 -12.96 -10.48 2.13
CA TYR A 334 -13.22 -11.92 2.19
C TYR A 334 -11.96 -12.72 2.58
N ALA A 335 -10.77 -12.29 2.15
CA ALA A 335 -9.53 -12.92 2.59
C ALA A 335 -9.34 -12.80 4.12
N HIS A 336 -9.61 -11.63 4.71
CA HIS A 336 -9.59 -11.42 6.17
C HIS A 336 -10.64 -12.28 6.90
N MET A 337 -11.81 -12.48 6.28
CA MET A 337 -12.87 -13.37 6.79
C MET A 337 -12.56 -14.87 6.59
N ASN A 338 -11.41 -15.22 6.00
CA ASN A 338 -11.07 -16.59 5.61
C ASN A 338 -12.07 -17.23 4.63
N VAL A 339 -12.72 -16.40 3.82
CA VAL A 339 -13.62 -16.82 2.74
C VAL A 339 -12.80 -16.91 1.45
N THR A 340 -12.89 -18.04 0.77
CA THR A 340 -12.19 -18.23 -0.51
C THR A 340 -12.77 -17.34 -1.60
N ASN A 341 -11.91 -16.57 -2.25
CA ASN A 341 -12.25 -15.75 -3.41
C ASN A 341 -12.07 -16.56 -4.71
N THR A 342 -13.00 -16.39 -5.64
CA THR A 342 -12.70 -16.66 -7.05
C THR A 342 -11.88 -15.49 -7.55
N LEU A 343 -10.78 -15.75 -8.25
CA LEU A 343 -9.88 -14.72 -8.77
C LEU A 343 -9.66 -14.90 -10.27
N ALA A 344 -9.43 -13.80 -10.99
CA ALA A 344 -8.96 -13.88 -12.37
C ALA A 344 -7.50 -14.32 -12.40
N GLU A 345 -7.13 -15.10 -13.42
CA GLU A 345 -5.71 -15.36 -13.72
C GLU A 345 -5.02 -14.05 -14.13
N PRO A 346 -3.71 -13.86 -13.84
CA PRO A 346 -2.95 -12.72 -14.33
C PRO A 346 -3.20 -12.43 -15.82
N GLY A 347 -3.48 -11.17 -16.14
CA GLY A 347 -3.83 -10.71 -17.49
C GLY A 347 -5.32 -10.80 -17.85
N ASN A 348 -6.17 -11.30 -16.96
CA ASN A 348 -7.60 -11.51 -17.23
C ASN A 348 -8.53 -10.50 -16.53
N ALA A 349 -8.00 -9.45 -15.88
CA ALA A 349 -8.84 -8.37 -15.34
C ALA A 349 -9.41 -7.43 -16.41
N THR A 350 -9.00 -7.56 -17.67
CA THR A 350 -9.54 -6.79 -18.79
C THR A 350 -9.64 -7.63 -20.06
N VAL A 351 -10.78 -7.57 -20.73
CA VAL A 351 -10.99 -8.10 -22.07
C VAL A 351 -10.67 -7.01 -23.08
N TRP A 352 -9.64 -7.24 -23.89
CA TRP A 352 -9.18 -6.31 -24.91
C TRP A 352 -9.75 -6.66 -26.29
N LEU A 353 -10.41 -5.68 -26.92
CA LEU A 353 -10.95 -5.74 -28.27
C LEU A 353 -10.22 -4.70 -29.14
N ARG A 354 -9.46 -5.14 -30.13
CA ARG A 354 -8.74 -4.24 -31.02
C ARG A 354 -9.64 -3.75 -32.15
N GLN A 355 -9.60 -2.45 -32.44
CA GLN A 355 -10.30 -1.86 -33.58
C GLN A 355 -9.69 -2.35 -34.90
N GLY A 356 -10.55 -2.83 -35.79
CA GLY A 356 -10.17 -3.38 -37.10
C GLY A 356 -10.03 -4.91 -37.10
N ASP A 357 -9.90 -5.53 -35.94
CA ASP A 357 -9.85 -6.99 -35.82
C ASP A 357 -11.27 -7.60 -35.87
N LEU A 358 -11.36 -8.84 -36.33
CA LEU A 358 -12.57 -9.64 -36.18
C LEU A 358 -12.85 -9.88 -34.69
N ILE A 359 -14.09 -9.58 -34.26
CA ILE A 359 -14.52 -9.89 -32.90
C ILE A 359 -14.77 -11.40 -32.79
N VAL A 360 -14.04 -12.02 -31.86
CA VAL A 360 -14.11 -13.45 -31.55
C VAL A 360 -14.50 -13.66 -30.08
N ASP A 361 -14.89 -14.89 -29.72
CA ASP A 361 -15.10 -15.28 -28.33
C ASP A 361 -13.85 -14.94 -27.49
N LYS A 362 -14.05 -14.39 -26.28
CA LYS A 362 -12.96 -14.05 -25.36
C LYS A 362 -13.13 -14.78 -24.05
N THR A 363 -12.12 -15.57 -23.67
CA THR A 363 -12.10 -16.30 -22.40
C THR A 363 -11.42 -15.46 -21.33
N ILE A 364 -12.07 -15.38 -20.18
CA ILE A 364 -11.55 -14.85 -18.92
C ILE A 364 -11.20 -16.07 -18.08
N ALA A 365 -9.92 -16.35 -17.94
CA ALA A 365 -9.44 -17.46 -17.13
C ALA A 365 -9.58 -17.12 -15.64
N LEU A 366 -10.10 -18.08 -14.87
CA LEU A 366 -10.45 -17.92 -13.46
C LEU A 366 -9.90 -19.06 -12.60
N ARG A 367 -9.50 -18.70 -11.39
CA ARG A 367 -9.22 -19.60 -10.27
C ARG A 367 -10.41 -19.62 -9.34
N PHE A 368 -11.21 -20.69 -9.41
CA PHE A 368 -12.38 -20.80 -8.55
C PHE A 368 -12.06 -21.11 -7.09
N GLY A 369 -10.92 -21.73 -6.77
CA GLY A 369 -10.56 -22.02 -5.37
C GLY A 369 -11.60 -22.89 -4.62
N GLY A 370 -12.30 -23.77 -5.34
CA GLY A 370 -13.40 -24.57 -4.79
C GLY A 370 -14.77 -23.86 -4.76
N ASN A 371 -14.85 -22.62 -5.24
CA ASN A 371 -16.12 -21.94 -5.49
C ASN A 371 -16.79 -22.47 -6.75
N THR A 372 -18.07 -22.13 -6.90
CA THR A 372 -18.85 -22.37 -8.12
C THR A 372 -19.36 -21.05 -8.67
N LEU A 373 -19.41 -20.92 -10.00
CA LEU A 373 -20.01 -19.76 -10.66
C LEU A 373 -21.49 -19.63 -10.26
N ALA A 374 -21.87 -18.45 -9.77
CA ALA A 374 -23.26 -18.11 -9.46
C ALA A 374 -23.93 -17.37 -10.61
N GLY A 375 -23.18 -16.55 -11.34
CA GLY A 375 -23.69 -15.86 -12.52
C GLY A 375 -22.70 -14.85 -13.11
N VAL A 376 -23.02 -14.38 -14.31
CA VAL A 376 -22.30 -13.32 -15.00
C VAL A 376 -23.29 -12.20 -15.28
N TYR A 377 -22.92 -10.97 -14.94
CA TYR A 377 -23.76 -9.79 -15.06
C TYR A 377 -23.02 -8.71 -15.83
N ASN A 378 -23.73 -7.76 -16.44
CA ASN A 378 -23.11 -6.54 -16.94
C ASN A 378 -22.92 -5.52 -15.79
N GLY A 379 -22.23 -4.42 -16.06
CA GLY A 379 -21.99 -3.35 -15.08
C GLY A 379 -23.26 -2.68 -14.54
N ALA A 380 -24.41 -2.83 -15.21
CA ALA A 380 -25.72 -2.37 -14.75
C ALA A 380 -26.45 -3.39 -13.85
N GLY A 381 -25.84 -4.56 -13.59
CA GLY A 381 -26.42 -5.61 -12.76
C GLY A 381 -27.39 -6.54 -13.49
N GLN A 382 -27.50 -6.45 -14.81
CA GLN A 382 -28.35 -7.35 -15.59
C GLN A 382 -27.63 -8.67 -15.84
N ALA A 383 -28.31 -9.80 -15.59
CA ALA A 383 -27.77 -11.12 -15.83
C ALA A 383 -27.56 -11.37 -17.32
N LEU A 384 -26.39 -11.89 -17.68
CA LEU A 384 -26.14 -12.43 -19.02
C LEU A 384 -26.75 -13.82 -19.13
N THR A 385 -27.11 -14.21 -20.35
CA THR A 385 -27.70 -15.51 -20.66
C THR A 385 -26.61 -16.53 -20.98
N SER A 386 -26.55 -17.61 -20.21
CA SER A 386 -25.63 -18.72 -20.44
C SER A 386 -25.96 -19.45 -21.74
N GLY A 387 -24.94 -19.91 -22.47
CA GLY A 387 -25.05 -20.54 -23.78
C GLY A 387 -25.08 -19.54 -24.95
N THR A 388 -25.62 -18.34 -24.77
CA THR A 388 -25.79 -17.35 -25.85
C THR A 388 -24.90 -16.12 -25.72
N GLN A 389 -24.79 -15.54 -24.51
CA GLN A 389 -23.96 -14.37 -24.24
C GLN A 389 -22.62 -14.75 -23.61
N TYR A 390 -22.60 -15.85 -22.86
CA TYR A 390 -21.37 -16.46 -22.35
C TYR A 390 -21.52 -17.97 -22.21
N THR A 391 -20.39 -18.67 -22.12
CA THR A 391 -20.29 -20.06 -21.64
C THR A 391 -19.33 -20.11 -20.46
N ALA A 392 -19.47 -21.11 -19.58
CA ALA A 392 -18.57 -21.30 -18.45
C ALA A 392 -17.92 -22.69 -18.50
N SER A 393 -16.69 -22.79 -17.99
CA SER A 393 -15.95 -24.03 -17.78
C SER A 393 -15.44 -24.09 -16.34
N SER A 394 -14.75 -25.17 -15.98
CA SER A 394 -14.05 -25.28 -14.69
C SER A 394 -12.88 -24.31 -14.54
N THR A 395 -12.46 -23.64 -15.61
CA THR A 395 -11.28 -22.77 -15.64
C THR A 395 -11.60 -21.34 -16.07
N GLY A 396 -12.87 -20.99 -16.30
CA GLY A 396 -13.21 -19.62 -16.65
C GLY A 396 -14.59 -19.39 -17.24
N VAL A 397 -14.76 -18.16 -17.72
CA VAL A 397 -15.95 -17.68 -18.42
C VAL A 397 -15.55 -17.19 -19.81
N THR A 398 -16.21 -17.67 -20.85
CA THR A 398 -16.01 -17.23 -22.23
C THR A 398 -17.17 -16.34 -22.65
N LEU A 399 -16.90 -15.07 -22.91
CA LEU A 399 -17.84 -14.14 -23.51
C LEU A 399 -17.97 -14.42 -25.01
N LYS A 400 -19.21 -14.48 -25.51
CA LYS A 400 -19.48 -14.77 -26.93
C LYS A 400 -19.20 -13.57 -27.81
N ALA A 401 -18.67 -13.82 -29.01
CA ALA A 401 -18.38 -12.81 -30.01
C ALA A 401 -19.61 -11.95 -30.33
N SER A 402 -20.80 -12.57 -30.38
CA SER A 402 -22.08 -11.88 -30.58
C SER A 402 -22.38 -10.87 -29.46
N TYR A 403 -22.17 -11.24 -28.19
CA TYR A 403 -22.32 -10.33 -27.06
C TYR A 403 -21.30 -9.20 -27.12
N LEU A 404 -20.01 -9.51 -27.33
CA LEU A 404 -18.95 -8.51 -27.44
C LEU A 404 -19.21 -7.52 -28.59
N SER A 405 -19.70 -8.01 -29.72
CA SER A 405 -20.06 -7.18 -30.88
C SER A 405 -21.25 -6.27 -30.57
N SER A 406 -22.21 -6.72 -29.76
CA SER A 406 -23.36 -5.90 -29.35
C SER A 406 -22.97 -4.68 -28.49
N LEU A 407 -21.79 -4.71 -27.86
CA LEU A 407 -21.26 -3.58 -27.09
C LEU A 407 -20.65 -2.47 -27.98
N LEU A 408 -20.31 -2.80 -29.23
CA LEU A 408 -19.69 -1.90 -30.21
C LEU A 408 -20.77 -1.14 -31.01
N ILE A 409 -21.50 -0.28 -30.32
CA ILE A 409 -22.51 0.59 -30.96
C ILE A 409 -21.80 1.63 -31.85
N PRO A 410 -22.30 1.93 -33.07
CA PRO A 410 -21.71 2.96 -33.93
C PRO A 410 -21.49 4.28 -33.19
N GLY A 411 -20.28 4.83 -33.30
CA GLY A 411 -19.91 6.10 -32.65
C GLY A 411 -19.42 5.99 -31.20
N LYS A 412 -19.37 4.79 -30.60
CA LYS A 412 -18.70 4.60 -29.30
C LYS A 412 -17.20 4.96 -29.40
N PRO A 413 -16.66 5.80 -28.50
CA PRO A 413 -15.23 6.11 -28.48
C PRO A 413 -14.41 4.90 -28.02
N LEU A 414 -13.12 4.89 -28.37
CA LEU A 414 -12.14 3.97 -27.82
C LEU A 414 -12.06 4.13 -26.29
N GLY A 415 -11.79 3.04 -25.57
CA GLY A 415 -11.76 2.99 -24.11
C GLY A 415 -12.68 1.90 -23.56
N SER A 416 -13.19 2.10 -22.35
CA SER A 416 -14.10 1.14 -21.72
C SER A 416 -15.44 1.09 -22.44
N LEU A 417 -15.88 -0.12 -22.80
CA LEU A 417 -17.21 -0.43 -23.29
C LEU A 417 -18.19 -0.75 -22.14
N GLY A 418 -17.67 -0.82 -20.91
CA GLY A 418 -18.38 -1.27 -19.73
C GLY A 418 -17.63 -2.42 -19.05
N THR A 419 -18.22 -2.93 -17.97
CA THR A 419 -17.69 -4.05 -17.21
C THR A 419 -18.62 -5.25 -17.30
N ILE A 420 -18.07 -6.44 -17.09
CA ILE A 420 -18.84 -7.58 -16.61
C ILE A 420 -18.53 -7.81 -15.13
N VAL A 421 -19.49 -8.38 -14.41
CA VAL A 421 -19.35 -8.78 -13.02
C VAL A 421 -19.54 -10.29 -12.94
N ILE A 422 -18.47 -11.00 -12.61
CA ILE A 422 -18.50 -12.45 -12.40
C ILE A 422 -18.72 -12.69 -10.92
N LYS A 423 -19.83 -13.36 -10.59
CA LYS A 423 -20.18 -13.70 -9.20
C LYS A 423 -20.01 -15.19 -8.97
N SER A 424 -19.45 -15.54 -7.82
CA SER A 424 -19.39 -16.91 -7.33
C SER A 424 -20.33 -17.10 -6.15
N ASN A 425 -20.55 -18.36 -5.72
CA ASN A 425 -21.38 -18.68 -4.57
C ASN A 425 -20.91 -18.02 -3.25
N LYS A 426 -19.61 -17.68 -3.16
CA LYS A 426 -19.00 -16.92 -2.06
C LYS A 426 -17.79 -16.14 -2.56
N GLY A 427 -17.29 -15.23 -1.73
CA GLY A 427 -16.13 -14.40 -2.02
C GLY A 427 -16.48 -13.16 -2.85
N ALA A 428 -15.44 -12.51 -3.37
CA ALA A 428 -15.54 -11.25 -4.08
C ALA A 428 -16.26 -11.35 -5.43
N ASP A 429 -17.04 -10.32 -5.75
CA ASP A 429 -17.50 -10.06 -7.11
C ASP A 429 -16.32 -9.56 -7.96
N LEU A 430 -16.04 -10.22 -9.08
CA LEU A 430 -14.97 -9.80 -9.99
C LEU A 430 -15.50 -8.87 -11.07
N LYS A 431 -15.13 -7.58 -11.03
CA LYS A 431 -15.40 -6.64 -12.12
C LYS A 431 -14.29 -6.69 -13.16
N ILE A 432 -14.61 -7.19 -14.35
CA ILE A 432 -13.68 -7.28 -15.49
C ILE A 432 -14.05 -6.18 -16.48
N ASP A 433 -13.08 -5.33 -16.83
CA ASP A 433 -13.27 -4.26 -17.84
C ASP A 433 -13.32 -4.86 -19.24
N ILE A 434 -14.16 -4.33 -20.13
CA ILE A 434 -14.13 -4.65 -21.56
C ILE A 434 -13.70 -3.39 -22.27
N ARG A 435 -12.57 -3.43 -22.97
CA ARG A 435 -11.99 -2.23 -23.60
C ARG A 435 -11.83 -2.39 -25.11
N PHE A 436 -12.25 -1.36 -25.82
CA PHE A 436 -11.99 -1.20 -27.25
C PHE A 436 -10.78 -0.29 -27.45
N TYR A 437 -9.77 -0.76 -28.16
CA TYR A 437 -8.51 -0.02 -28.30
C TYR A 437 -7.94 -0.09 -29.72
N LYS A 438 -7.02 0.82 -30.02
CA LYS A 438 -6.01 0.67 -31.08
C LYS A 438 -4.65 1.10 -30.52
N THR A 439 -3.58 0.83 -31.26
CA THR A 439 -2.22 1.26 -30.88
C THR A 439 -2.20 2.77 -30.53
N PRO A 440 -1.63 3.15 -29.38
CA PRO A 440 -1.43 4.56 -29.03
C PRO A 440 -0.59 5.29 -30.07
N THR A 441 -0.86 6.58 -30.24
CA THR A 441 -0.16 7.40 -31.23
C THR A 441 0.39 8.66 -30.60
N VAL A 442 1.58 9.07 -31.01
CA VAL A 442 2.20 10.35 -30.64
C VAL A 442 2.34 11.22 -31.88
N ALA A 443 2.26 12.54 -31.70
CA ALA A 443 2.49 13.48 -32.80
C ALA A 443 3.99 13.59 -33.16
N THR A 444 4.85 13.41 -32.15
CA THR A 444 6.30 13.52 -32.27
C THR A 444 6.94 12.29 -31.63
N SER A 445 7.86 11.63 -32.34
CA SER A 445 8.60 10.47 -31.85
C SER A 445 10.09 10.76 -31.58
N SER A 446 10.52 12.01 -31.73
CA SER A 446 11.90 12.44 -31.54
C SER A 446 11.96 13.73 -30.71
N TYR A 447 12.73 13.71 -29.62
CA TYR A 447 12.87 14.83 -28.69
C TYR A 447 14.35 15.12 -28.43
N GLN A 448 14.66 16.36 -28.09
CA GLN A 448 15.92 16.72 -27.42
C GLN A 448 15.71 16.60 -25.92
N SER A 449 16.68 16.07 -25.17
CA SER A 449 16.61 15.99 -23.73
C SER A 449 16.49 17.40 -23.12
N PRO A 450 15.56 17.66 -22.19
CA PRO A 450 15.53 18.92 -21.45
C PRO A 450 16.70 18.97 -20.45
N SER A 451 16.80 20.02 -19.63
CA SER A 451 17.79 20.08 -18.55
C SER A 451 17.65 18.88 -17.59
N THR A 452 18.76 18.46 -16.94
CA THR A 452 18.75 17.35 -15.96
C THR A 452 17.86 17.58 -14.74
N SER A 453 17.43 18.82 -14.51
CA SER A 453 16.46 19.19 -13.47
C SER A 453 15.00 19.07 -13.91
N SER A 454 14.74 18.79 -15.20
CA SER A 454 13.40 18.81 -15.79
C SER A 454 12.98 17.43 -16.26
N SER A 455 11.71 17.10 -16.04
CA SER A 455 11.09 15.91 -16.65
C SER A 455 10.74 16.19 -18.12
N LEU A 456 10.63 15.14 -18.94
CA LEU A 456 10.15 15.23 -20.32
C LEU A 456 8.69 14.78 -20.40
N SER A 457 7.83 15.65 -20.94
CA SER A 457 6.42 15.35 -21.19
C SER A 457 6.17 15.09 -22.68
N ILE A 458 5.51 13.97 -22.97
CA ILE A 458 5.22 13.49 -24.33
C ILE A 458 3.71 13.36 -24.49
N PRO A 459 3.06 14.27 -25.23
CA PRO A 459 1.63 14.14 -25.54
C PRO A 459 1.35 12.85 -26.32
N VAL A 460 0.40 12.05 -25.84
CA VAL A 460 0.04 10.76 -26.42
C VAL A 460 -1.47 10.66 -26.59
N THR A 461 -1.95 10.10 -27.70
CA THR A 461 -3.33 9.65 -27.79
C THR A 461 -3.37 8.18 -27.40
N LEU A 462 -3.87 7.89 -26.18
CA LEU A 462 -3.88 6.52 -25.64
C LEU A 462 -4.79 5.55 -26.39
N ASN A 463 -5.74 6.05 -27.17
CA ASN A 463 -6.58 5.22 -28.04
C ASN A 463 -7.26 4.03 -27.32
N GLY A 464 -7.64 4.23 -26.06
CA GLY A 464 -8.29 3.22 -25.23
C GLY A 464 -7.35 2.24 -24.50
N ALA A 465 -6.07 2.21 -24.87
CA ALA A 465 -5.03 1.44 -24.19
C ALA A 465 -4.65 2.05 -22.83
N LYS A 466 -3.88 1.30 -22.03
CA LYS A 466 -3.33 1.74 -20.74
C LYS A 466 -1.84 1.50 -20.70
N LEU A 467 -1.05 2.43 -20.17
CA LEU A 467 0.39 2.23 -20.04
C LEU A 467 0.69 1.02 -19.16
N ALA A 468 1.70 0.23 -19.54
CA ALA A 468 2.15 -0.93 -18.79
C ALA A 468 3.56 -0.72 -18.24
N THR A 469 4.53 -0.33 -19.08
CA THR A 469 5.92 -0.10 -18.67
C THR A 469 6.68 0.69 -19.75
N ALA A 470 7.94 1.04 -19.50
CA ALA A 470 8.84 1.62 -20.50
C ALA A 470 10.19 0.88 -20.54
N LYS A 471 10.73 0.66 -21.74
CA LYS A 471 12.06 0.08 -22.00
C LYS A 471 13.01 1.15 -22.53
N ALA A 472 14.22 1.29 -21.99
CA ALA A 472 15.16 2.33 -22.39
C ALA A 472 16.50 1.74 -22.86
N ILE A 473 16.81 1.91 -24.15
CA ILE A 473 17.98 1.34 -24.82
C ILE A 473 18.79 2.45 -25.49
N LYS A 474 20.10 2.44 -25.29
CA LYS A 474 21.06 3.36 -25.93
C LYS A 474 21.25 3.02 -27.42
N ALA A 475 21.72 3.97 -28.21
CA ALA A 475 21.94 3.79 -29.65
C ALA A 475 22.91 2.64 -29.98
N ASP A 476 23.87 2.34 -29.09
CA ASP A 476 24.78 1.19 -29.19
C ASP A 476 24.14 -0.17 -28.85
N GLY A 477 22.86 -0.19 -28.46
CA GLY A 477 22.10 -1.38 -28.10
C GLY A 477 22.17 -1.79 -26.63
N SER A 478 22.99 -1.12 -25.81
CA SER A 478 23.11 -1.41 -24.39
C SER A 478 22.02 -0.71 -23.55
N ILE A 479 21.74 -1.27 -22.37
CA ILE A 479 20.67 -0.80 -21.49
C ILE A 479 21.05 0.55 -20.85
N LEU A 480 20.09 1.48 -20.74
CA LEU A 480 20.32 2.80 -20.13
C LEU A 480 20.52 2.74 -18.62
N LYS A 481 19.62 2.05 -17.90
CA LYS A 481 19.52 2.01 -16.44
C LYS A 481 19.38 0.56 -15.98
N ASP A 482 20.05 0.21 -14.89
CA ASP A 482 20.07 -1.14 -14.32
C ASP A 482 20.47 -2.18 -15.39
N ASP A 483 21.66 -2.01 -15.97
CA ASP A 483 22.16 -2.82 -17.09
C ASP A 483 22.29 -4.32 -16.78
N TRP A 484 22.48 -4.67 -15.50
CA TRP A 484 22.39 -6.05 -15.01
C TRP A 484 21.05 -6.73 -15.32
N THR A 485 19.98 -5.97 -15.58
CA THR A 485 18.68 -6.53 -16.01
C THR A 485 18.76 -7.28 -17.34
N ILE A 486 19.87 -7.20 -18.08
CA ILE A 486 20.16 -8.07 -19.22
C ILE A 486 20.10 -9.57 -18.88
N TYR A 487 20.29 -9.94 -17.61
CA TYR A 487 20.19 -11.32 -17.12
C TYR A 487 18.76 -11.74 -16.73
N LEU A 488 17.80 -10.81 -16.77
CA LEU A 488 16.38 -11.11 -16.55
C LEU A 488 15.69 -11.55 -17.85
N PRO A 489 14.49 -12.17 -17.79
CA PRO A 489 13.73 -12.52 -18.98
C PRO A 489 13.50 -11.33 -19.93
N GLU A 490 13.24 -11.61 -21.21
CA GLU A 490 13.04 -10.58 -22.25
C GLU A 490 11.94 -9.58 -21.87
N SER A 491 10.90 -10.02 -21.15
CA SER A 491 9.81 -9.18 -20.65
C SER A 491 10.24 -8.20 -19.56
N GLN A 492 11.46 -8.31 -19.05
CA GLN A 492 12.01 -7.44 -18.02
C GLN A 492 13.27 -6.67 -18.45
N ALA A 493 14.18 -7.31 -19.18
CA ALA A 493 15.46 -6.73 -19.56
C ALA A 493 15.37 -5.31 -20.17
N GLY A 494 16.09 -4.36 -19.57
CA GLY A 494 16.21 -2.97 -20.02
C GLY A 494 15.00 -2.08 -19.74
N ARG A 495 14.07 -2.52 -18.87
CA ARG A 495 12.89 -1.73 -18.49
C ARG A 495 13.17 -0.88 -17.27
N LEU A 496 12.52 0.29 -17.28
CA LEU A 496 12.57 1.26 -16.21
C LEU A 496 11.69 0.83 -15.04
N THR A 497 11.81 1.53 -13.92
CA THR A 497 10.99 1.34 -12.73
C THR A 497 9.90 2.42 -12.65
N TRP A 498 8.75 2.11 -12.06
CA TRP A 498 7.73 3.13 -11.85
C TRP A 498 8.30 4.35 -11.10
N GLY A 499 7.92 5.55 -11.52
CA GLY A 499 8.51 6.81 -11.06
C GLY A 499 9.66 7.30 -11.95
N ASP A 500 10.31 6.43 -12.72
CA ASP A 500 11.12 6.83 -13.88
C ASP A 500 10.25 7.27 -15.05
N PHE A 501 9.06 6.67 -15.14
CA PHE A 501 8.04 6.97 -16.13
C PHE A 501 6.66 7.09 -15.46
N ASP A 502 5.76 7.84 -16.08
CA ASP A 502 4.37 8.02 -15.62
C ASP A 502 3.42 8.24 -16.81
N THR A 503 2.12 8.08 -16.58
CA THR A 503 1.06 8.61 -17.44
C THR A 503 -0.07 9.21 -16.61
N ASN A 504 -0.63 10.32 -17.09
CA ASN A 504 -1.75 10.98 -16.43
C ASN A 504 -3.04 10.95 -17.29
N GLU A 505 -4.16 11.31 -16.67
CA GLU A 505 -5.47 11.42 -17.32
C GLU A 505 -5.50 12.47 -18.44
N SER A 506 -4.52 13.38 -18.47
CA SER A 506 -4.31 14.39 -19.51
C SER A 506 -3.56 13.85 -20.73
N ASN A 507 -3.55 12.52 -20.95
CA ASN A 507 -3.00 11.93 -22.18
C ASN A 507 -1.51 12.31 -22.39
N THR A 508 -0.73 12.29 -21.32
CA THR A 508 0.71 12.59 -21.35
C THR A 508 1.50 11.40 -20.80
N LEU A 509 2.58 11.04 -21.48
CA LEU A 509 3.64 10.18 -20.93
C LEU A 509 4.73 11.08 -20.36
N THR A 510 5.27 10.72 -19.20
CA THR A 510 6.33 11.48 -18.56
C THR A 510 7.56 10.60 -18.38
N LEU A 511 8.75 11.16 -18.59
CA LEU A 511 10.01 10.60 -18.11
C LEU A 511 10.60 11.53 -17.05
N SER A 512 11.01 10.97 -15.92
CA SER A 512 11.51 11.74 -14.80
C SER A 512 12.82 12.45 -15.13
N SER A 513 13.10 13.54 -14.41
CA SER A 513 14.37 14.26 -14.50
C SER A 513 15.59 13.36 -14.25
N SER A 514 15.45 12.34 -13.39
CA SER A 514 16.49 11.33 -13.15
C SER A 514 16.85 10.56 -14.43
N VAL A 515 15.84 10.09 -15.17
CA VAL A 515 16.04 9.42 -16.47
C VAL A 515 16.66 10.37 -17.48
N ILE A 516 16.22 11.64 -17.51
CA ILE A 516 16.81 12.65 -18.39
C ILE A 516 18.30 12.85 -18.09
N GLY A 517 18.68 12.90 -16.80
CA GLY A 517 20.09 12.95 -16.40
C GLY A 517 20.89 11.75 -16.91
N MET A 518 20.33 10.55 -16.86
CA MET A 518 20.99 9.34 -17.41
C MET A 518 21.14 9.40 -18.93
N ILE A 519 20.13 9.91 -19.65
CA ILE A 519 20.19 10.08 -21.11
C ILE A 519 21.32 11.05 -21.50
N GLN A 520 21.46 12.17 -20.80
CA GLN A 520 22.54 13.12 -21.07
C GLN A 520 23.92 12.50 -20.80
N ASN A 521 24.08 11.80 -19.68
CA ASN A 521 25.33 11.14 -19.30
C ASN A 521 25.72 9.99 -20.24
N ALA A 522 24.76 9.42 -20.98
CA ALA A 522 25.05 8.37 -21.95
C ALA A 522 25.83 8.87 -23.17
N HIS A 523 25.83 10.18 -23.44
CA HIS A 523 26.45 10.81 -24.62
C HIS A 523 26.10 10.14 -25.95
N GLN A 524 24.88 9.60 -26.03
CA GLN A 524 24.31 9.02 -27.24
C GLN A 524 22.78 9.08 -27.16
N ALA A 525 22.12 8.96 -28.30
CA ALA A 525 20.66 8.90 -28.32
C ALA A 525 20.15 7.67 -27.56
N VAL A 526 18.98 7.81 -26.94
CA VAL A 526 18.29 6.73 -26.25
C VAL A 526 16.91 6.56 -26.88
N THR A 527 16.53 5.32 -27.19
CA THR A 527 15.16 4.98 -27.54
C THR A 527 14.44 4.46 -26.31
N VAL A 528 13.41 5.20 -25.88
CA VAL A 528 12.46 4.78 -24.85
C VAL A 528 11.21 4.23 -25.53
N THR A 529 10.96 2.93 -25.37
CA THR A 529 9.78 2.25 -25.90
C THR A 529 8.75 2.09 -24.79
N PHE A 530 7.65 2.84 -24.87
CA PHE A 530 6.51 2.69 -23.97
C PHE A 530 5.66 1.50 -24.41
N GLU A 531 5.39 0.56 -23.51
CA GLU A 531 4.58 -0.64 -23.72
C GLU A 531 3.19 -0.43 -23.10
N PHE A 532 2.12 -0.82 -23.80
CA PHE A 532 0.73 -0.62 -23.35
C PHE A 532 -0.05 -1.92 -23.28
N TRP A 533 -1.05 -2.00 -22.40
CA TRP A 533 -1.97 -3.14 -22.34
C TRP A 533 -2.92 -3.20 -23.55
N PRO A 534 -3.16 -4.40 -24.15
CA PRO A 534 -2.57 -5.69 -23.79
C PRO A 534 -1.07 -5.74 -24.12
N ARG A 535 -0.23 -6.05 -23.13
CA ARG A 535 1.20 -5.75 -23.16
C ARG A 535 2.02 -6.62 -24.11
N TYR A 536 1.66 -7.89 -24.21
CA TYR A 536 2.37 -8.87 -25.06
C TYR A 536 1.99 -8.77 -26.53
N ASP A 537 1.23 -7.73 -26.89
CA ASP A 537 0.94 -7.37 -28.26
C ASP A 537 2.08 -6.47 -28.77
N PRO A 538 2.97 -6.99 -29.64
CA PRO A 538 4.18 -6.25 -30.06
C PRO A 538 3.84 -4.99 -30.87
N LEU A 539 2.60 -4.85 -31.33
CA LEU A 539 2.11 -3.68 -32.05
C LEU A 539 1.56 -2.60 -31.11
N ASN A 540 1.52 -2.84 -29.79
CA ASN A 540 0.94 -1.94 -28.81
C ASN A 540 2.01 -1.17 -28.03
N THR A 541 2.98 -0.62 -28.76
CA THR A 541 4.12 0.11 -28.21
C THR A 541 4.33 1.44 -28.93
N VAL A 542 4.90 2.42 -28.22
CA VAL A 542 5.32 3.71 -28.79
C VAL A 542 6.80 3.93 -28.53
N PRO A 543 7.67 3.86 -29.56
CA PRO A 543 9.08 4.22 -29.44
C PRO A 543 9.27 5.74 -29.54
N ILE A 544 10.05 6.29 -28.61
CA ILE A 544 10.45 7.70 -28.57
C ILE A 544 11.98 7.76 -28.53
N THR A 545 12.59 8.43 -29.50
CA THR A 545 14.03 8.67 -29.53
C THR A 545 14.34 10.02 -28.88
N ILE A 546 15.26 10.02 -27.93
CA ILE A 546 15.68 11.21 -27.20
C ILE A 546 17.17 11.41 -27.45
N SER A 547 17.50 12.52 -28.11
CA SER A 547 18.87 12.98 -28.28
C SER A 547 19.34 13.69 -27.01
N TYR A 548 20.61 13.53 -26.68
CA TYR A 548 21.27 14.28 -25.60
C TYR A 548 21.70 15.66 -26.10
N VAL A 549 21.75 16.63 -25.19
CA VAL A 549 22.25 17.99 -25.44
C VAL A 549 23.66 18.14 -24.87
#